data_AF-A0A7G7CM41-F1
#
_entry.id   AF-A0A7G7CM41-F1
#
_cell.length_a   1.000
_cell.length_b   1.000
_cell.length_c   1.000
_cell.angle_alpha   90.00
_cell.angle_beta   90.00
_cell.angle_gamma   90.00
#
_symmetry.space_group_name_H-M   'P 1'
#
loop_
_entity.id
_entity.type
_entity.pdbx_description
1 polymer ?
#
loop_
_entity_poly.entity_id
_entity_poly.type
_entity_poly.pdbx_seq_one_letter_code
_entity_poly.pdbx_strand_id
1 'polypeptide(L)'
;MHKTAISQPRLPITWWGLVIRAFVAVFFMFVSNFVRVPLHQVVTREREDAMGLLSTSGIFMVTPLVAIVLVVLWVRFVECRPLTAVGLPGWRRILPGLAGGTAVVALPMTCAWLIARSVGDGGAAAAEGFDSAGMAAAFVVFALVRSYFLQGIPEELLFRGWLFSTTADRPLFTVGWTTIAFTLPHLLSAGGQESAMDFVIYLILPLGMGIVGGAVVVWKGSFWWAAGTHGGMHAIMALLGFLLPMELNNTAIVALGIANIVTGIVVLGWLRQHPKGEQTFGSESSSPTAVPKSGRGI
;
A
#
# COMPACT_ATOMS: atom_id res chain seq x y z
N MET A 1 -20.67 8.07 -35.96
CA MET A 1 -20.47 7.82 -34.52
C MET A 1 -20.08 6.37 -34.32
N HIS A 2 -18.78 6.08 -34.18
CA HIS A 2 -18.30 4.73 -33.93
C HIS A 2 -18.32 4.50 -32.41
N LYS A 3 -19.25 3.68 -31.91
CA LYS A 3 -19.17 3.12 -30.56
C LYS A 3 -17.92 2.25 -30.56
N THR A 4 -16.81 2.74 -30.03
CA THR A 4 -15.66 1.90 -29.69
C THR A 4 -16.18 0.78 -28.80
N ALA A 5 -16.19 -0.45 -29.33
CA ALA A 5 -16.53 -1.63 -28.57
C ALA A 5 -15.62 -1.66 -27.34
N ILE A 6 -16.22 -1.59 -26.14
CA ILE A 6 -15.48 -1.79 -24.91
C ILE A 6 -15.01 -3.23 -24.95
N SER A 7 -13.72 -3.45 -25.20
CA SER A 7 -13.12 -4.77 -25.17
C SER A 7 -13.33 -5.35 -23.78
N GLN A 8 -14.10 -6.43 -23.71
CA GLN A 8 -14.29 -7.16 -22.47
C GLN A 8 -12.94 -7.70 -21.97
N PRO A 9 -12.69 -7.73 -20.65
CA PRO A 9 -11.49 -8.35 -20.12
C PRO A 9 -11.43 -9.82 -20.57
N ARG A 10 -10.23 -10.31 -20.90
CA ARG A 10 -10.05 -11.71 -21.34
C ARG A 10 -10.38 -12.70 -20.22
N LEU A 11 -10.20 -12.26 -18.97
CA LEU A 11 -10.60 -12.97 -17.77
C LEU A 11 -11.94 -12.43 -17.27
N PRO A 12 -12.99 -13.25 -17.15
CA PRO A 12 -14.27 -12.78 -16.63
C PRO A 12 -14.18 -12.42 -15.14
N ILE A 13 -15.14 -11.64 -14.67
CA ILE A 13 -15.29 -11.25 -13.26
C ILE A 13 -16.19 -12.28 -12.56
N THR A 14 -15.66 -13.49 -12.45
CA THR A 14 -16.25 -14.63 -11.71
C THR A 14 -15.36 -14.94 -10.50
N TRP A 15 -15.84 -15.78 -9.58
CA TRP A 15 -15.04 -16.19 -8.40
C TRP A 15 -13.66 -16.73 -8.80
N TRP A 16 -13.58 -17.59 -9.82
CA TRP A 16 -12.32 -18.16 -10.29
C TRP A 16 -11.44 -17.11 -10.99
N GLY A 17 -12.06 -16.16 -11.69
CA GLY A 17 -11.35 -15.04 -12.31
C GLY A 17 -10.72 -14.11 -11.28
N LEU A 18 -11.35 -13.93 -10.11
CA LEU A 18 -10.77 -13.18 -8.99
C LEU A 18 -9.62 -13.95 -8.32
N VAL A 19 -9.79 -15.26 -8.13
CA VAL A 19 -8.74 -16.13 -7.58
C VAL A 19 -7.48 -16.12 -8.46
N ILE A 20 -7.63 -16.25 -9.79
CA ILE A 20 -6.49 -16.18 -10.72
C ILE A 20 -5.78 -14.84 -10.59
N ARG A 21 -6.50 -13.72 -10.54
CA ARG A 21 -5.89 -12.40 -10.37
C ARG A 21 -5.14 -12.27 -9.05
N ALA A 22 -5.69 -12.81 -7.96
CA ALA A 22 -4.99 -12.85 -6.67
C ALA A 22 -3.67 -13.62 -6.77
N PHE A 23 -3.67 -14.81 -7.36
CA PHE A 23 -2.44 -15.59 -7.58
C PHE A 23 -1.43 -14.86 -8.47
N VAL A 24 -1.88 -14.20 -9.53
CA VAL A 24 -1.01 -13.44 -10.43
C VAL A 24 -0.41 -12.22 -9.71
N ALA A 25 -1.19 -11.51 -8.90
CA ALA A 25 -0.70 -10.39 -8.11
C ALA A 25 0.39 -10.83 -7.11
N VAL A 26 0.18 -11.97 -6.44
CA VAL A 26 1.17 -12.58 -5.55
C VAL A 26 2.41 -13.01 -6.32
N PHE A 27 2.24 -13.66 -7.47
CA PHE A 27 3.35 -14.03 -8.34
C PHE A 27 4.16 -12.80 -8.80
N PHE A 28 3.50 -11.72 -9.21
CA PHE A 28 4.17 -10.46 -9.59
C PHE A 28 4.96 -9.87 -8.43
N MET A 29 4.42 -9.94 -7.20
CA MET A 29 5.14 -9.52 -6.00
C MET A 29 6.41 -10.34 -5.79
N PHE A 30 6.31 -11.67 -5.86
CA PHE A 30 7.48 -12.55 -5.75
C PHE A 30 8.51 -12.26 -6.83
N VAL A 31 8.12 -12.19 -8.11
CA VAL A 31 9.05 -11.86 -9.21
C VAL A 31 9.74 -10.52 -8.96
N SER A 32 8.99 -9.49 -8.59
CA SER A 32 9.54 -8.16 -8.31
C SER A 32 10.55 -8.18 -7.17
N ASN A 33 10.31 -9.02 -6.15
CA ASN A 33 11.23 -9.23 -5.03
C ASN A 33 12.45 -10.10 -5.39
N PHE A 34 12.28 -11.12 -6.22
CA PHE A 34 13.37 -12.04 -6.60
C PHE A 34 14.39 -11.38 -7.54
N VAL A 35 13.95 -10.50 -8.45
CA VAL A 35 14.85 -9.83 -9.41
C VAL A 35 15.97 -9.04 -8.74
N ARG A 36 15.75 -8.50 -7.52
CA ARG A 36 16.78 -7.76 -6.79
C ARG A 36 17.78 -8.63 -6.03
N VAL A 37 17.50 -9.91 -5.79
CA VAL A 37 18.33 -10.79 -4.94
C VAL A 37 19.78 -10.90 -5.46
N PRO A 38 20.03 -11.13 -6.77
CA PRO A 38 21.40 -11.18 -7.28
C PRO A 38 22.14 -9.85 -7.14
N LEU A 39 21.44 -8.71 -7.21
CA LEU A 39 22.05 -7.38 -7.06
C LEU A 39 22.58 -7.16 -5.64
N HIS A 40 21.86 -7.62 -4.61
CA HIS A 40 22.35 -7.59 -3.24
C HIS A 40 23.63 -8.41 -3.07
N GLN A 41 23.71 -9.59 -3.69
CA GLN A 41 24.88 -10.45 -3.59
C GLN A 41 26.14 -9.86 -4.23
N VAL A 42 25.97 -9.02 -5.25
CA VAL A 42 27.09 -8.41 -5.98
C VAL A 42 27.51 -7.05 -5.39
N VAL A 43 26.55 -6.21 -5.00
CA VAL A 43 26.80 -4.79 -4.69
C VAL A 43 27.05 -4.55 -3.20
N THR A 44 26.33 -5.25 -2.32
CA THR A 44 26.34 -4.96 -0.87
C THR A 44 27.15 -5.95 -0.06
N ARG A 45 27.87 -6.86 -0.72
CA ARG A 45 28.73 -7.83 -0.06
C ARG A 45 29.76 -7.08 0.80
N GLU A 46 29.69 -7.30 2.12
CA GLU A 46 30.66 -6.81 3.11
C GLU A 46 30.65 -5.28 3.34
N ARG A 47 29.55 -4.56 3.03
CA ARG A 47 29.41 -3.13 3.33
C ARG A 47 28.37 -2.84 4.40
N GLU A 48 28.83 -2.50 5.60
CA GLU A 48 28.01 -2.09 6.75
C GLU A 48 28.04 -0.56 6.99
N ASP A 49 28.66 0.18 6.07
CA ASP A 49 28.78 1.63 6.15
C ASP A 49 27.57 2.37 5.53
N ALA A 50 27.58 3.71 5.62
CA ALA A 50 26.54 4.55 5.02
C ALA A 50 26.38 4.29 3.51
N MET A 51 27.45 3.97 2.80
CA MET A 51 27.40 3.63 1.38
C MET A 51 26.68 2.30 1.14
N GLY A 52 26.90 1.30 2.00
CA GLY A 52 26.14 0.04 2.00
C GLY A 52 24.63 0.25 2.11
N LEU A 53 24.18 1.12 3.01
CA LEU A 53 22.75 1.48 3.15
C LEU A 53 22.20 2.17 1.89
N LEU A 54 22.96 3.11 1.32
CA LEU A 54 22.54 3.82 0.10
C LEU A 54 22.50 2.89 -1.11
N SER A 55 23.48 1.98 -1.26
CA SER A 55 23.46 0.95 -2.30
C SER A 55 22.27 0.01 -2.15
N THR A 56 21.98 -0.45 -0.94
CA THR A 56 20.79 -1.26 -0.61
C THR A 56 19.50 -0.53 -0.98
N SER A 57 19.43 0.77 -0.67
CA SER A 57 18.30 1.63 -1.03
C SER A 57 18.13 1.74 -2.55
N GLY A 58 19.21 1.92 -3.30
CA GLY A 58 19.19 1.91 -4.76
C GLY A 58 18.66 0.60 -5.34
N ILE A 59 19.06 -0.53 -4.77
CA ILE A 59 18.58 -1.87 -5.20
C ILE A 59 17.09 -2.04 -4.92
N PHE A 60 16.58 -1.54 -3.79
CA PHE A 60 15.15 -1.61 -3.45
C PHE A 60 14.24 -0.92 -4.47
N MET A 61 14.74 0.10 -5.18
CA MET A 61 14.02 0.78 -6.28
C MET A 61 13.69 -0.15 -7.46
N VAL A 62 14.35 -1.29 -7.61
CA VAL A 62 14.07 -2.25 -8.69
C VAL A 62 12.67 -2.85 -8.53
N THR A 63 12.26 -3.13 -7.29
CA THR A 63 10.97 -3.75 -6.95
C THR A 63 9.76 -3.01 -7.52
N PRO A 64 9.56 -1.70 -7.24
CA PRO A 64 8.42 -0.96 -7.78
C PRO A 64 8.48 -0.82 -9.30
N LEU A 65 9.68 -0.73 -9.90
CA LEU A 65 9.80 -0.65 -11.36
C LEU A 65 9.30 -1.94 -12.03
N VAL A 66 9.73 -3.10 -11.54
CA VAL A 66 9.29 -4.41 -12.06
C VAL A 66 7.80 -4.59 -11.83
N ALA A 67 7.29 -4.28 -10.64
CA ALA A 67 5.86 -4.38 -10.32
C ALA A 67 5.00 -3.49 -11.24
N ILE A 68 5.42 -2.24 -11.48
CA ILE A 68 4.73 -1.32 -12.40
C ILE A 68 4.70 -1.89 -13.82
N VAL A 69 5.83 -2.39 -14.32
CA VAL A 69 5.89 -2.99 -15.67
C VAL A 69 4.94 -4.17 -15.78
N LEU A 70 4.99 -5.11 -14.84
CA LEU A 70 4.12 -6.29 -14.84
C LEU A 70 2.63 -5.93 -14.79
N VAL A 71 2.25 -4.97 -13.93
CA VAL A 71 0.87 -4.47 -13.84
C VAL A 71 0.44 -3.78 -15.14
N VAL A 72 1.30 -2.93 -15.71
CA VAL A 72 1.00 -2.23 -16.98
C VAL A 72 0.76 -3.24 -18.10
N LEU A 73 1.64 -4.24 -18.24
CA LEU A 73 1.50 -5.28 -19.25
C LEU A 73 0.20 -6.09 -19.03
N TRP A 74 -0.05 -6.55 -17.80
CA TRP A 74 -1.25 -7.32 -17.50
C TRP A 74 -2.54 -6.54 -17.75
N VAL A 75 -2.63 -5.31 -17.25
CA VAL A 75 -3.83 -4.47 -17.39
C VAL A 75 -4.12 -4.12 -18.84
N ARG A 76 -3.08 -3.88 -19.66
CA ARG A 76 -3.23 -3.57 -21.08
C ARG A 76 -3.60 -4.78 -21.92
N PHE A 77 -2.94 -5.91 -21.70
CA PHE A 77 -3.04 -7.06 -22.61
C PHE A 77 -4.00 -8.16 -22.13
N VAL A 78 -4.26 -8.27 -20.83
CA VAL A 78 -5.15 -9.31 -20.25
C VAL A 78 -6.47 -8.70 -19.80
N GLU A 79 -6.43 -7.61 -19.04
CA GLU A 79 -7.65 -6.92 -18.60
C GLU A 79 -8.25 -6.05 -19.72
N CYS A 80 -7.46 -5.68 -20.73
CA CYS A 80 -7.88 -4.79 -21.81
C CYS A 80 -8.48 -3.46 -21.29
N ARG A 81 -7.93 -2.92 -20.19
CA ARG A 81 -8.42 -1.72 -19.51
C ARG A 81 -7.41 -0.56 -19.62
N PRO A 82 -7.87 0.70 -19.56
CA PRO A 82 -6.97 1.84 -19.49
C PRO A 82 -6.22 1.84 -18.15
N LEU A 83 -4.96 2.30 -18.14
CA LEU A 83 -4.14 2.39 -16.92
C LEU A 83 -4.74 3.31 -15.85
N THR A 84 -5.60 4.25 -16.26
CA THR A 84 -6.31 5.14 -15.35
C THR A 84 -7.23 4.38 -14.41
N ALA A 85 -7.69 3.19 -14.80
CA ALA A 85 -8.49 2.31 -13.97
C ALA A 85 -7.75 1.83 -12.71
N VAL A 86 -6.42 1.71 -12.77
CA VAL A 86 -5.57 1.31 -11.64
C VAL A 86 -4.86 2.51 -10.99
N GLY A 87 -5.22 3.74 -11.38
CA GLY A 87 -4.67 4.98 -10.83
C GLY A 87 -3.43 5.53 -11.53
N LEU A 88 -3.10 5.08 -12.76
CA LEU A 88 -1.93 5.53 -13.53
C LEU A 88 -2.32 6.24 -14.86
N PRO A 89 -1.67 7.35 -15.23
CA PRO A 89 -0.71 8.13 -14.45
C PRO A 89 -1.44 8.98 -13.40
N GLY A 90 -0.98 8.89 -12.15
CA GLY A 90 -1.61 9.56 -11.00
C GLY A 90 -0.70 10.55 -10.29
N TRP A 91 0.28 11.15 -10.97
CA TRP A 91 1.39 11.87 -10.33
C TRP A 91 0.96 12.98 -9.34
N ARG A 92 -0.09 13.74 -9.66
CA ARG A 92 -0.66 14.77 -8.77
C ARG A 92 -1.23 14.21 -7.46
N ARG A 93 -1.57 12.92 -7.45
CA ARG A 93 -2.13 12.21 -6.29
C ARG A 93 -1.07 11.49 -5.46
N ILE A 94 0.18 11.40 -5.94
CA ILE A 94 1.27 10.69 -5.24
C ILE A 94 1.55 11.37 -3.91
N LEU A 95 2.02 12.61 -3.92
CA LEU A 95 2.45 13.29 -2.69
C LEU A 95 1.30 13.45 -1.68
N PRO A 96 0.09 13.92 -2.07
CA PRO A 96 -1.04 13.98 -1.14
C PRO A 96 -1.48 12.61 -0.63
N GLY A 97 -1.37 11.56 -1.45
CA GLY A 97 -1.71 10.20 -1.07
C GLY A 97 -0.72 9.61 -0.07
N LEU A 98 0.58 9.73 -0.34
CA LEU A 98 1.62 9.23 0.56
C LEU A 98 1.59 9.97 1.91
N ALA A 99 1.56 11.31 1.89
CA ALA A 99 1.50 12.11 3.10
C ALA A 99 0.19 11.91 3.87
N GLY A 100 -0.95 11.95 3.17
CA GLY A 100 -2.27 11.78 3.77
C GLY A 100 -2.50 10.39 4.35
N GLY A 101 -2.09 9.34 3.63
CA GLY A 101 -2.14 7.96 4.13
C GLY A 101 -1.23 7.76 5.33
N THR A 102 -0.03 8.34 5.33
CA THR A 102 0.88 8.28 6.48
C THR A 102 0.25 8.95 7.70
N ALA A 103 -0.39 10.11 7.52
CA ALA A 103 -1.07 10.82 8.59
C ALA A 103 -2.23 10.00 9.21
N VAL A 104 -2.95 9.22 8.40
CA VAL A 104 -4.04 8.35 8.89
C VAL A 104 -3.53 7.30 9.89
N VAL A 105 -2.34 6.74 9.68
CA VAL A 105 -1.78 5.69 10.54
C VAL A 105 -0.82 6.21 11.60
N ALA A 106 -0.31 7.44 11.50
CA ALA A 106 0.64 8.05 12.42
C ALA A 106 0.27 7.90 13.90
N LEU A 107 -0.90 8.41 14.28
CA LEU A 107 -1.32 8.39 15.68
C LEU A 107 -1.68 6.97 16.16
N PRO A 108 -2.55 6.19 15.47
CA PRO A 108 -2.86 4.83 15.90
C PRO A 108 -1.62 3.95 16.06
N MET A 109 -0.64 4.09 15.18
CA MET A 109 0.59 3.29 15.25
C MET A 109 1.51 3.70 16.38
N THR A 110 1.63 5.00 16.63
CA THR A 110 2.38 5.49 17.78
C THR A 110 1.75 5.01 19.10
N CYS A 111 0.43 5.11 19.23
CA CYS A 111 -0.27 4.61 20.41
C CYS A 111 -0.08 3.10 20.60
N ALA A 112 -0.24 2.32 19.53
CA ALA A 112 -0.06 0.86 19.58
C ALA A 112 1.37 0.46 19.97
N TRP A 113 2.37 1.16 19.45
CA TRP A 113 3.77 0.96 19.81
C TRP A 113 4.02 1.22 21.30
N LEU A 114 3.51 2.33 21.83
CA LEU A 114 3.65 2.69 23.24
C LEU A 114 2.95 1.67 24.16
N ILE A 115 1.76 1.22 23.78
CA ILE A 115 1.02 0.18 24.51
C ILE A 115 1.82 -1.13 24.50
N ALA A 116 2.26 -1.58 23.33
CA ALA A 116 3.05 -2.80 23.19
C ALA A 116 4.33 -2.74 24.05
N ARG A 117 5.02 -1.60 24.05
CA ARG A 117 6.20 -1.36 24.89
C ARG A 117 5.88 -1.42 26.39
N SER A 118 4.72 -0.90 26.80
CA SER A 118 4.32 -0.85 28.23
C SER A 118 3.81 -2.18 28.78
N VAL A 119 3.24 -3.03 27.93
CA VAL A 119 2.59 -4.29 28.33
C VAL A 119 3.45 -5.50 28.00
N GLY A 120 4.32 -5.41 26.99
CA GLY A 120 5.20 -6.51 26.62
C GLY A 120 6.31 -6.70 27.64
N ASP A 121 6.66 -7.96 27.87
CA ASP A 121 7.84 -8.37 28.66
C ASP A 121 9.17 -8.01 27.96
N GLY A 122 9.11 -7.26 26.86
CA GLY A 122 10.19 -6.99 25.94
C GLY A 122 11.32 -6.27 26.64
N GLY A 123 12.42 -6.99 26.84
CA GLY A 123 13.69 -6.40 27.23
C GLY A 123 13.97 -5.18 26.35
N ALA A 124 14.58 -4.16 26.93
CA ALA A 124 15.00 -3.00 26.16
C ALA A 124 15.92 -3.49 25.04
N ALA A 125 15.47 -3.35 23.78
CA ALA A 125 16.36 -3.55 22.65
C ALA A 125 17.49 -2.52 22.76
N ALA A 126 18.72 -2.92 22.44
CA ALA A 126 19.84 -1.99 22.45
C ALA A 126 19.52 -0.83 21.49
N ALA A 127 19.68 0.40 21.99
CA ALA A 127 19.60 1.56 21.11
C ALA A 127 20.82 1.54 20.20
N GLU A 128 20.60 1.29 18.91
CA GLU A 128 21.64 1.47 17.90
C GLU A 128 21.88 2.98 17.73
N GLY A 129 23.07 3.45 18.14
CA GLY A 129 23.52 4.81 17.87
C GLY A 129 24.07 4.95 16.46
N PHE A 130 24.01 6.15 15.89
CA PHE A 130 24.72 6.45 14.65
C PHE A 130 26.09 7.04 14.95
N ASP A 131 27.15 6.42 14.41
CA ASP A 131 28.53 6.88 14.59
C ASP A 131 28.85 8.19 13.84
N SER A 132 27.97 8.62 12.93
CA SER A 132 28.11 9.88 12.20
C SER A 132 26.79 10.42 11.66
N ALA A 133 26.75 11.73 11.36
CA ALA A 133 25.63 12.36 10.67
C ALA A 133 25.38 11.75 9.27
N GLY A 134 26.44 11.30 8.59
CA GLY A 134 26.34 10.62 7.29
C GLY A 134 25.62 9.28 7.41
N MET A 135 25.91 8.51 8.45
CA MET A 135 25.21 7.25 8.74
C MET A 135 23.73 7.49 9.05
N ALA A 136 23.43 8.49 9.90
CA ALA A 136 22.05 8.85 10.22
C ALA A 136 21.26 9.25 8.96
N ALA A 137 21.84 10.07 8.08
CA ALA A 137 21.20 10.46 6.84
C ALA A 137 20.96 9.26 5.89
N ALA A 138 21.95 8.36 5.77
CA ALA A 138 21.81 7.15 4.96
C ALA A 138 20.73 6.21 5.52
N PHE A 139 20.61 6.08 6.84
CA PHE A 139 19.54 5.33 7.49
C PHE A 139 18.16 5.92 7.19
N VAL A 140 17.99 7.25 7.26
CA VAL A 140 16.71 7.90 6.93
C VAL A 140 16.31 7.60 5.48
N VAL A 141 17.25 7.70 4.54
CA VAL A 141 17.02 7.34 3.13
C VAL A 141 16.60 5.87 3.04
N PHE A 142 17.36 4.97 3.64
CA PHE A 142 17.07 3.55 3.66
C PHE A 142 15.68 3.23 4.22
N ALA A 143 15.33 3.80 5.38
CA ALA A 143 14.04 3.60 6.02
C ALA A 143 12.89 4.05 5.12
N LEU A 144 12.97 5.24 4.53
CA LEU A 144 11.95 5.76 3.62
C LEU A 144 11.83 4.92 2.34
N VAL A 145 12.95 4.53 1.76
CA VAL A 145 13.00 3.69 0.56
C VAL A 145 12.40 2.32 0.83
N ARG A 146 12.82 1.67 1.92
CA ARG A 146 12.27 0.38 2.35
C ARG A 146 10.76 0.47 2.60
N SER A 147 10.31 1.55 3.24
CA SER A 147 8.92 1.69 3.64
C SER A 147 8.00 1.96 2.44
N TYR A 148 8.33 2.94 1.60
CA TYR A 148 7.45 3.34 0.50
C TYR A 148 7.76 2.63 -0.81
N PHE A 149 9.02 2.54 -1.22
CA PHE A 149 9.37 2.04 -2.55
C PHE A 149 9.45 0.53 -2.58
N LEU A 150 10.00 -0.10 -1.54
CA LEU A 150 10.07 -1.55 -1.48
C LEU A 150 8.72 -2.20 -1.10
N GLN A 151 8.02 -1.63 -0.12
CA GLN A 151 6.83 -2.25 0.47
C GLN A 151 5.55 -1.55 0.01
N GLY A 152 5.30 -0.32 0.47
CA GLY A 152 4.00 0.34 0.31
C GLY A 152 3.52 0.52 -1.14
N ILE A 153 4.34 1.10 -2.02
CA ILE A 153 3.94 1.41 -3.41
C ILE A 153 3.70 0.13 -4.25
N PRO A 154 4.66 -0.81 -4.38
CA PRO A 154 4.47 -1.97 -5.24
C PRO A 154 3.33 -2.87 -4.77
N GLU A 155 3.22 -3.11 -3.46
CA GLU A 155 2.15 -3.94 -2.90
C GLU A 155 0.80 -3.28 -3.11
N GLU A 156 0.64 -2.02 -2.73
CA GLU A 156 -0.66 -1.35 -2.87
C GLU A 156 -1.04 -1.06 -4.32
N LEU A 157 -0.08 -0.92 -5.24
CA LEU A 157 -0.38 -0.90 -6.68
C LEU A 157 -1.06 -2.20 -7.14
N LEU A 158 -0.57 -3.36 -6.69
CA LEU A 158 -1.15 -4.65 -7.05
C LEU A 158 -2.52 -4.83 -6.39
N PHE A 159 -2.60 -4.68 -5.07
CA PHE A 159 -3.80 -5.04 -4.30
C PHE A 159 -4.86 -3.93 -4.29
N ARG A 160 -4.47 -2.66 -4.11
CA ARG A 160 -5.38 -1.51 -3.93
C ARG A 160 -5.51 -0.63 -5.18
N GLY A 161 -4.58 -0.76 -6.12
CA GLY A 161 -4.67 -0.22 -7.47
C GLY A 161 -5.37 -1.19 -8.41
N TRP A 162 -4.68 -2.28 -8.77
CA TRP A 162 -5.14 -3.21 -9.79
C TRP A 162 -6.29 -4.11 -9.34
N LEU A 163 -6.08 -4.99 -8.35
CA LEU A 163 -7.13 -5.93 -7.91
C LEU A 163 -8.39 -5.18 -7.47
N PHE A 164 -8.24 -4.14 -6.65
CA PHE A 164 -9.33 -3.30 -6.18
C PHE A 164 -10.17 -2.71 -7.31
N SER A 165 -9.54 -2.27 -8.41
CA SER A 165 -10.26 -1.70 -9.55
C SER A 165 -11.20 -2.69 -10.26
N THR A 166 -11.04 -4.00 -10.02
CA THR A 166 -11.78 -5.07 -10.71
C THR A 166 -13.22 -5.16 -10.22
N THR A 167 -13.48 -4.81 -8.97
CA THR A 167 -14.81 -4.95 -8.33
C THR A 167 -15.23 -3.68 -7.59
N ALA A 168 -14.66 -2.53 -7.98
CA ALA A 168 -14.80 -1.25 -7.28
C ALA A 168 -16.26 -0.77 -7.12
N ASP A 169 -17.20 -1.29 -7.91
CA ASP A 169 -18.65 -1.11 -7.78
C ASP A 169 -19.22 -1.69 -6.47
N ARG A 170 -18.51 -2.63 -5.83
CA ARG A 170 -18.89 -3.29 -4.57
C ARG A 170 -17.80 -3.02 -3.53
N PRO A 171 -17.78 -1.84 -2.89
CA PRO A 171 -16.65 -1.39 -2.09
C PRO A 171 -16.33 -2.33 -0.92
N LEU A 172 -17.33 -2.80 -0.18
CA LEU A 172 -17.11 -3.70 0.97
C LEU A 172 -16.61 -5.08 0.54
N PHE A 173 -17.18 -5.64 -0.53
CA PHE A 173 -16.70 -6.88 -1.12
C PHE A 173 -15.25 -6.75 -1.55
N THR A 174 -14.93 -5.65 -2.24
CA THR A 174 -13.58 -5.35 -2.74
C THR A 174 -12.56 -5.25 -1.62
N VAL A 175 -12.88 -4.53 -0.54
CA VAL A 175 -12.04 -4.47 0.66
C VAL A 175 -11.80 -5.88 1.20
N GLY A 176 -12.86 -6.70 1.34
CA GLY A 176 -12.76 -8.04 1.89
C GLY A 176 -11.83 -8.96 1.08
N TRP A 177 -12.11 -9.15 -0.20
CA TRP A 177 -11.35 -10.15 -0.98
C TRP A 177 -9.91 -9.70 -1.28
N THR A 178 -9.68 -8.40 -1.51
CA THR A 178 -8.30 -7.89 -1.70
C THR A 178 -7.49 -7.92 -0.41
N THR A 179 -8.14 -7.77 0.75
CA THR A 179 -7.49 -8.00 2.05
C THR A 179 -7.06 -9.44 2.18
N ILE A 180 -7.94 -10.41 1.90
CA ILE A 180 -7.58 -11.83 1.95
C ILE A 180 -6.41 -12.15 0.99
N ALA A 181 -6.48 -11.65 -0.25
CA ALA A 181 -5.43 -11.84 -1.25
C ALA A 181 -4.08 -11.24 -0.82
N PHE A 182 -4.10 -10.15 -0.06
CA PHE A 182 -2.91 -9.50 0.50
C PHE A 182 -2.37 -10.24 1.74
N THR A 183 -3.25 -10.70 2.62
CA THR A 183 -2.88 -11.29 3.92
C THR A 183 -2.33 -12.70 3.78
N LEU A 184 -2.99 -13.59 3.03
CA LEU A 184 -2.61 -15.01 2.98
C LEU A 184 -1.15 -15.28 2.56
N PRO A 185 -0.57 -14.57 1.57
CA PRO A 185 0.83 -14.75 1.19
C PRO A 185 1.83 -14.55 2.33
N HIS A 186 1.47 -13.78 3.37
CA HIS A 186 2.34 -13.53 4.51
C HIS A 186 2.56 -14.76 5.40
N LEU A 187 1.85 -15.87 5.18
CA LEU A 187 2.19 -17.18 5.75
C LEU A 187 3.56 -17.69 5.27
N LEU A 188 4.06 -17.18 4.15
CA LEU A 188 5.38 -17.53 3.59
C LEU A 188 6.47 -16.54 4.03
N SER A 189 6.13 -15.50 4.79
CA SER A 189 7.08 -14.48 5.24
C SER A 189 7.81 -14.94 6.51
N ALA A 190 9.13 -14.76 6.52
CA ALA A 190 9.95 -14.94 7.72
C ALA A 190 10.22 -13.59 8.40
N GLY A 191 9.70 -13.42 9.61
CA GLY A 191 9.78 -12.24 10.46
C GLY A 191 10.14 -12.56 11.92
N GLY A 192 10.68 -13.75 12.19
CA GLY A 192 11.03 -14.22 13.54
C GLY A 192 10.06 -15.25 14.15
N GLN A 193 9.13 -15.79 13.36
CA GLN A 193 8.22 -16.85 13.78
C GLN A 193 8.97 -18.18 13.94
N GLU A 194 8.75 -18.88 15.05
CA GLU A 194 9.39 -20.18 15.34
C GLU A 194 8.38 -21.33 15.35
N SER A 195 7.09 -21.03 15.57
CA SER A 195 6.01 -22.02 15.62
C SER A 195 4.90 -21.71 14.61
N ALA A 196 4.09 -22.73 14.27
CA ALA A 196 2.91 -22.55 13.42
C ALA A 196 1.93 -21.49 13.95
N MET A 197 1.83 -21.35 15.28
CA MET A 197 0.99 -20.33 15.90
C MET A 197 1.54 -18.93 15.64
N ASP A 198 2.86 -18.73 15.69
CA ASP A 198 3.48 -17.43 15.40
C ASP A 198 3.21 -16.98 13.97
N PHE A 199 3.24 -17.91 13.00
CA PHE A 199 2.85 -17.62 11.61
C PHE A 199 1.39 -17.17 11.50
N VAL A 200 0.47 -17.75 12.29
CA VAL A 200 -0.94 -17.33 12.31
C VAL A 200 -1.11 -15.97 12.99
N ILE A 201 -0.48 -15.75 14.14
CA ILE A 201 -0.50 -14.47 14.86
C ILE A 201 0.07 -13.35 13.98
N TYR A 202 1.14 -13.65 13.23
CA TYR A 202 1.76 -12.71 12.30
C TYR A 202 0.78 -12.13 11.29
N LEU A 203 -0.26 -12.88 10.90
CA LEU A 203 -1.26 -12.42 9.93
C LEU A 203 -2.13 -11.27 10.43
N ILE A 204 -2.19 -11.00 11.74
CA ILE A 204 -3.02 -9.92 12.30
C ILE A 204 -2.55 -8.55 11.77
N LEU A 205 -1.24 -8.37 11.59
CA LEU A 205 -0.68 -7.13 11.04
C LEU A 205 -1.08 -6.91 9.56
N PRO A 206 -0.75 -7.80 8.60
CA PRO A 206 -1.15 -7.63 7.22
C PRO A 206 -2.67 -7.67 7.01
N LEU A 207 -3.43 -8.37 7.86
CA LEU A 207 -4.90 -8.27 7.88
C LEU A 207 -5.35 -6.83 8.16
N GLY A 208 -4.82 -6.22 9.22
CA GLY A 208 -5.11 -4.83 9.57
C GLY A 208 -4.69 -3.85 8.47
N MET A 209 -3.48 -4.00 7.94
CA MET A 209 -2.98 -3.20 6.83
C MET A 209 -3.93 -3.27 5.63
N GLY A 210 -4.40 -4.47 5.31
CA GLY A 210 -5.30 -4.65 4.17
C GLY A 210 -6.66 -3.98 4.36
N ILE A 211 -7.21 -4.03 5.58
CA ILE A 211 -8.46 -3.38 5.94
C ILE A 211 -8.33 -1.86 5.87
N VAL A 212 -7.31 -1.27 6.51
CA VAL A 212 -7.13 0.20 6.48
C VAL A 212 -6.79 0.71 5.09
N GLY A 213 -5.92 -0.01 4.36
CA GLY A 213 -5.57 0.31 2.98
C GLY A 213 -6.81 0.31 2.07
N GLY A 214 -7.63 -0.73 2.15
CA GLY A 214 -8.91 -0.79 1.44
C GLY A 214 -9.86 0.35 1.85
N ALA A 215 -10.00 0.62 3.14
CA ALA A 215 -10.87 1.67 3.67
C ALA A 215 -10.49 3.07 3.13
N VAL A 216 -9.20 3.41 3.11
CA VAL A 216 -8.76 4.71 2.59
C VAL A 216 -8.91 4.83 1.08
N VAL A 217 -8.86 3.71 0.33
CA VAL A 217 -9.22 3.73 -1.11
C VAL A 217 -10.71 4.01 -1.29
N VAL A 218 -11.60 3.40 -0.51
CA VAL A 218 -13.05 3.73 -0.55
C VAL A 218 -13.26 5.21 -0.21
N TRP A 219 -12.56 5.72 0.80
CA TRP A 219 -12.69 7.12 1.22
C TRP A 219 -12.20 8.11 0.16
N LYS A 220 -11.01 7.87 -0.41
CA LYS A 220 -10.27 8.88 -1.20
C LYS A 220 -10.22 8.58 -2.69
N GLY A 221 -10.67 7.40 -3.13
CA GLY A 221 -10.68 6.98 -4.53
C GLY A 221 -9.28 6.90 -5.15
N SER A 222 -8.26 6.56 -4.35
CA SER A 222 -6.87 6.58 -4.79
C SER A 222 -6.02 5.59 -3.99
N PHE A 223 -5.41 4.62 -4.69
CA PHE A 223 -4.48 3.66 -4.06
C PHE A 223 -3.24 4.34 -3.47
N TRP A 224 -2.85 5.54 -3.92
CA TRP A 224 -1.76 6.30 -3.30
C TRP A 224 -1.99 6.58 -1.81
N TRP A 225 -3.25 6.67 -1.36
CA TRP A 225 -3.56 6.76 0.07
C TRP A 225 -3.30 5.45 0.79
N ALA A 226 -3.58 4.29 0.16
CA ALA A 226 -3.21 2.99 0.71
C ALA A 226 -1.68 2.80 0.74
N ALA A 227 -0.98 3.18 -0.33
CA ALA A 227 0.50 3.18 -0.34
C ALA A 227 1.07 4.08 0.76
N GLY A 228 0.40 5.21 1.04
CA GLY A 228 0.71 6.09 2.16
C GLY A 228 0.46 5.45 3.52
N THR A 229 -0.66 4.75 3.73
CA THR A 229 -0.91 4.05 5.01
C THR A 229 0.07 2.91 5.22
N HIS A 230 0.34 2.12 4.18
CA HIS A 230 1.24 0.97 4.24
C HIS A 230 2.69 1.43 4.45
N GLY A 231 3.22 2.27 3.55
CA GLY A 231 4.58 2.79 3.69
C GLY A 231 4.73 3.69 4.91
N GLY A 232 3.71 4.48 5.24
CA GLY A 232 3.68 5.31 6.44
C GLY A 232 3.82 4.47 7.71
N MET A 233 3.07 3.36 7.82
CA MET A 233 3.20 2.42 8.94
C MET A 233 4.65 1.97 9.12
N HIS A 234 5.30 1.47 8.06
CA HIS A 234 6.70 1.04 8.16
C HIS A 234 7.66 2.18 8.50
N ALA A 235 7.42 3.39 7.97
CA ALA A 235 8.23 4.56 8.29
C ALA A 235 8.09 4.97 9.76
N ILE A 236 6.87 4.93 10.31
CA ILE A 236 6.60 5.18 11.73
C ILE A 236 7.25 4.09 12.59
N MET A 237 7.12 2.82 12.20
CA MET A 237 7.78 1.71 12.91
C MET A 237 9.30 1.85 12.90
N ALA A 238 9.90 2.27 11.79
CA ALA A 238 11.35 2.51 11.72
C ALA A 238 11.77 3.68 12.62
N LEU A 239 11.00 4.78 12.61
CA LEU A 239 11.23 5.93 13.48
C LEU A 239 11.10 5.56 14.97
N LEU A 240 10.04 4.85 15.35
CA LEU A 240 9.81 4.44 16.73
C LEU A 240 10.76 3.33 17.18
N GLY A 241 11.17 2.44 16.27
CA GLY A 241 12.22 1.46 16.52
C GLY A 241 13.55 2.12 16.87
N PHE A 242 13.85 3.27 16.25
CA PHE A 242 15.03 4.07 16.59
C PHE A 242 14.86 4.87 17.89
N LEU A 243 13.75 5.60 18.05
CA LEU A 243 13.54 6.49 19.20
C LEU A 243 13.18 5.75 20.50
N LEU A 244 12.44 4.65 20.38
CA LEU A 244 11.89 3.87 21.48
C LEU A 244 12.07 2.36 21.19
N PRO A 245 13.32 1.85 21.18
CA PRO A 245 13.64 0.48 20.75
C PRO A 245 12.91 -0.56 21.58
N MET A 246 12.24 -1.49 20.92
CA MET A 246 11.62 -2.67 21.50
C MET A 246 11.66 -3.81 20.49
N GLU A 247 11.66 -5.05 20.97
CA GLU A 247 11.55 -6.21 20.10
C GLU A 247 10.16 -6.29 19.45
N LEU A 248 10.12 -6.64 18.16
CA LEU A 248 8.88 -6.81 17.41
C LEU A 248 8.29 -8.22 17.64
N ASN A 249 7.94 -8.52 18.89
CA ASN A 249 7.36 -9.79 19.31
C ASN A 249 5.86 -9.90 18.99
N ASN A 250 5.25 -11.03 19.33
CA ASN A 250 3.82 -11.29 19.11
C ASN A 250 2.91 -10.20 19.71
N THR A 251 3.22 -9.69 20.92
CA THR A 251 2.46 -8.60 21.54
C THR A 251 2.48 -7.33 20.70
N ALA A 252 3.66 -6.95 20.19
CA ALA A 252 3.80 -5.80 19.30
C ALA A 252 3.04 -6.00 17.98
N ILE A 253 3.18 -7.17 17.35
CA ILE A 253 2.46 -7.51 16.12
C ILE A 253 0.94 -7.43 16.30
N VAL A 254 0.42 -7.97 17.40
CA VAL A 254 -1.01 -7.93 17.73
C VAL A 254 -1.47 -6.49 17.94
N ALA A 255 -0.75 -5.70 18.75
CA ALA A 255 -1.12 -4.31 19.03
C ALA A 255 -1.15 -3.46 17.74
N LEU A 256 -0.11 -3.58 16.90
CA LEU A 256 -0.01 -2.85 15.64
C LEU A 256 -1.11 -3.30 14.65
N GLY A 257 -1.34 -4.60 14.53
CA GLY A 257 -2.38 -5.11 13.63
C GLY A 257 -3.79 -4.69 14.08
N ILE A 258 -4.10 -4.78 15.37
CA ILE A 258 -5.38 -4.30 15.93
C ILE A 258 -5.57 -2.81 15.67
N ALA A 259 -4.54 -1.99 15.85
CA ALA A 259 -4.65 -0.56 15.58
C ALA A 259 -4.99 -0.26 14.10
N ASN A 260 -4.41 -1.00 13.15
CA ASN A 260 -4.79 -0.88 11.74
C ASN A 260 -6.23 -1.37 11.49
N ILE A 261 -6.64 -2.50 12.07
CA ILE A 261 -8.01 -3.03 11.96
C ILE A 261 -9.02 -1.99 12.45
N VAL A 262 -8.82 -1.47 13.67
CA VAL A 262 -9.70 -0.46 14.28
C VAL A 262 -9.74 0.79 13.41
N THR A 263 -8.59 1.29 12.95
CA THR A 263 -8.53 2.47 12.07
C THR A 263 -9.35 2.27 10.80
N GLY A 264 -9.18 1.13 10.12
CA GLY A 264 -9.94 0.84 8.90
C GLY A 264 -11.44 0.66 9.14
N ILE A 265 -11.84 0.02 10.25
CA ILE A 265 -13.26 -0.10 10.65
C ILE A 265 -13.86 1.27 10.94
N VAL A 266 -13.16 2.14 11.67
CA VAL A 266 -13.63 3.50 11.98
C VAL A 266 -13.82 4.31 10.70
N VAL A 267 -12.86 4.25 9.77
CA VAL A 267 -13.00 4.93 8.45
C VAL A 267 -14.21 4.40 7.69
N LEU A 268 -14.38 3.09 7.59
CA LEU A 268 -15.53 2.49 6.89
C LEU A 268 -16.87 2.80 7.58
N GLY A 269 -16.90 2.78 8.91
CA GLY A 269 -18.09 3.12 9.70
C GLY A 269 -18.50 4.58 9.51
N TRP A 270 -17.52 5.49 9.55
CA TRP A 270 -17.74 6.92 9.28
C TRP A 270 -18.29 7.15 7.87
N LEU A 271 -17.75 6.47 6.85
CA LEU A 271 -18.25 6.58 5.47
C LEU A 271 -19.68 6.06 5.30
N ARG A 272 -20.08 5.04 6.06
CA ARG A 272 -21.47 4.55 6.04
C ARG A 272 -22.44 5.56 6.67
N GLN A 273 -22.00 6.29 7.70
CA GLN A 273 -22.80 7.32 8.35
C GLN A 273 -22.84 8.63 7.54
N HIS A 274 -21.82 8.88 6.72
CA HIS A 274 -21.73 10.04 5.84
C HIS A 274 -21.51 9.63 4.39
N PRO A 275 -22.52 9.04 3.72
CA PRO A 275 -22.43 8.74 2.30
C PRO A 275 -22.10 10.03 1.54
N LYS A 276 -21.10 9.99 0.67
CA LYS A 276 -20.91 11.09 -0.27
C LYS A 276 -22.18 11.16 -1.12
N GLY A 277 -22.92 12.27 -1.02
CA GLY A 277 -24.02 12.55 -1.94
C GLY A 277 -23.50 12.38 -3.37
N GLU A 278 -24.31 11.75 -4.24
CA GLU A 278 -23.95 11.35 -5.60
C GLU A 278 -23.18 12.45 -6.34
N GLN A 279 -21.85 12.41 -6.28
CA GLN A 279 -21.01 13.01 -7.30
C GLN A 279 -20.76 11.91 -8.31
N THR A 280 -21.57 11.93 -9.35
CA THR A 280 -21.41 11.09 -10.54
C THR A 280 -19.96 11.19 -11.01
N PHE A 281 -19.33 10.03 -11.20
CA PHE A 281 -18.04 9.92 -11.86
C PHE A 281 -18.19 10.47 -13.29
N GLY A 282 -17.72 11.70 -13.53
CA GLY A 282 -17.70 12.32 -14.84
C GLY A 282 -18.80 13.35 -15.11
N SER A 283 -18.69 14.51 -14.50
CA SER A 283 -18.97 15.76 -15.22
C SER A 283 -17.98 16.82 -14.76
N GLU A 284 -17.08 17.20 -15.65
CA GLU A 284 -16.47 18.52 -15.56
C GLU A 284 -17.61 19.53 -15.58
N SER A 285 -17.65 20.41 -14.59
CA SER A 285 -18.59 21.52 -14.55
C SER A 285 -18.28 22.51 -15.67
N SER A 286 -18.85 22.27 -16.85
CA SER A 286 -18.99 23.30 -17.86
C SER A 286 -19.97 24.35 -17.33
N SER A 287 -19.45 25.50 -16.89
CA SER A 287 -20.25 26.69 -16.62
C SER A 287 -21.00 27.11 -17.89
N PRO A 288 -22.32 27.36 -17.86
CA PRO A 288 -23.04 27.86 -19.02
C PRO A 288 -22.82 29.37 -19.14
N THR A 289 -21.95 29.78 -20.07
CA THR A 289 -21.95 31.16 -20.56
C THR A 289 -23.16 31.36 -21.48
N ALA A 290 -23.98 32.34 -21.10
CA ALA A 290 -25.26 32.65 -21.69
C ALA A 290 -25.19 33.04 -23.17
N VAL A 291 -26.17 32.57 -23.95
CA VAL A 291 -26.48 33.04 -25.31
C VAL A 291 -27.23 34.38 -25.21
N PRO A 292 -26.80 35.46 -25.89
CA PRO A 292 -27.57 36.69 -25.93
C PRO A 292 -28.75 36.56 -26.92
N LYS A 293 -29.91 37.05 -26.49
CA LYS A 293 -31.15 37.10 -27.26
C LYS A 293 -30.95 37.93 -28.54
N SER A 294 -31.30 37.34 -29.68
CA SER A 294 -31.41 38.02 -30.97
C SER A 294 -32.52 39.06 -30.93
N GLY A 295 -32.18 40.32 -31.18
CA GLY A 295 -33.15 41.35 -31.53
C GLY A 295 -33.69 41.14 -32.95
N ARG A 296 -35.00 41.29 -33.11
CA ARG A 296 -35.62 41.70 -34.37
C ARG A 296 -36.53 42.89 -34.08
N GLY A 297 -36.22 44.00 -34.75
CA GLY A 297 -37.03 45.20 -34.80
C GLY A 297 -36.50 46.06 -35.95
N ILE A 298 -37.32 46.12 -37.01
CA ILE A 298 -37.21 46.89 -38.26
C ILE A 298 -36.28 46.29 -39.32
#